data_AF-A0A927G557-F1
#
_entry.id   AF-A0A927G557-F1
#
_cell.length_a   1.000
_cell.length_b   1.000
_cell.length_c   1.000
_cell.angle_alpha   90.00
_cell.angle_beta   90.00
_cell.angle_gamma   90.00
#
_symmetry.space_group_name_H-M   'P 1'
#
loop_
_entity.id
_entity.type
_entity.pdbx_description
1 polymer ?
#
loop_
_entity_poly.entity_id
_entity_poly.type
_entity_poly.pdbx_seq_one_letter_code
_entity_poly.pdbx_strand_id
1 'polypeptide(L)'
;MDMLQGLLWIALPYSSIAILVMGLIWQYESQENYGDNKQVVCWKNACVSLLVIVALGTGVYSSFVLQTQLHAFEWLFNLVTLNPSLSLIEATPFLFKLHLLSLCSLFIFLPFTKYIKLLNSFFMNKRVDALPFIFLLFNL
;
A
#
# COMPACT_ATOMS: atom_id res chain seq x y z
N MET A 1 5.45 -9.95 -24.06
CA MET A 1 5.63 -9.41 -22.70
C MET A 1 5.91 -10.59 -21.80
N ASP A 2 6.91 -10.50 -20.93
CA ASP A 2 7.15 -11.54 -19.94
C ASP A 2 5.99 -11.56 -18.93
N MET A 3 5.40 -12.74 -18.68
CA MET A 3 4.23 -12.87 -17.82
C MET A 3 4.52 -12.42 -16.39
N LEU A 4 5.73 -12.68 -15.91
CA LEU A 4 6.17 -12.29 -14.57
C LEU A 4 6.25 -10.76 -14.42
N GLN A 5 6.78 -10.07 -15.43
CA GLN A 5 6.88 -8.61 -15.42
C GLN A 5 5.49 -7.95 -15.37
N GLY A 6 4.53 -8.46 -16.16
CA GLY A 6 3.15 -7.96 -16.11
C GLY A 6 2.50 -8.13 -14.74
N LEU A 7 2.68 -9.30 -14.11
CA LEU A 7 2.16 -9.56 -12.77
C LEU A 7 2.78 -8.63 -11.72
N LEU A 8 4.11 -8.47 -11.76
CA LEU A 8 4.85 -7.76 -10.72
C LEU A 8 4.73 -6.24 -10.83
N TRP A 9 4.59 -5.71 -12.03
CA TRP A 9 4.66 -4.26 -12.28
C TRP A 9 3.35 -3.63 -12.74
N ILE A 10 2.34 -4.44 -13.08
CA ILE A 10 1.01 -3.94 -13.42
C ILE A 10 0.04 -4.43 -12.34
N ALA A 11 -0.15 -5.74 -12.22
CA ALA A 11 -1.18 -6.30 -11.34
C ALA A 11 -0.89 -6.03 -9.85
N LEU A 12 0.36 -6.14 -9.41
CA LEU A 12 0.74 -5.97 -8.01
C LEU A 12 0.45 -4.54 -7.49
N PRO A 13 0.87 -3.45 -8.15
CA PRO A 13 0.50 -2.09 -7.73
C PRO A 13 -1.01 -1.89 -7.59
N TYR A 14 -1.80 -2.28 -8.60
CA TYR A 14 -3.26 -2.14 -8.53
C TYR A 14 -3.87 -2.96 -7.39
N SER A 15 -3.45 -4.21 -7.22
CA SER A 15 -3.94 -5.09 -6.15
C SER A 15 -3.60 -4.54 -4.78
N SER A 16 -2.39 -4.00 -4.61
CA SER A 16 -1.95 -3.43 -3.33
C SER A 16 -2.79 -2.23 -2.90
N ILE A 17 -3.12 -1.34 -3.85
CA ILE A 17 -3.98 -0.18 -3.62
C ILE A 17 -5.41 -0.64 -3.35
N ALA A 18 -5.94 -1.59 -4.13
CA ALA A 18 -7.28 -2.12 -3.93
C ALA A 18 -7.44 -2.75 -2.53
N ILE A 19 -6.45 -3.52 -2.07
CA ILE A 19 -6.45 -4.13 -0.73
C ILE A 19 -6.37 -3.05 0.35
N LEU A 20 -5.51 -2.04 0.19
CA LEU A 20 -5.40 -0.93 1.13
C LEU A 20 -6.72 -0.15 1.25
N VAL A 21 -7.33 0.21 0.12
CA VAL A 21 -8.62 0.92 0.07
C VAL A 21 -9.72 0.07 0.70
N MET A 22 -9.79 -1.21 0.35
CA MET A 22 -10.79 -2.12 0.93
C MET A 22 -10.62 -2.25 2.44
N GLY A 23 -9.38 -2.31 2.93
CA GLY A 23 -9.11 -2.37 4.37
C GLY A 23 -9.37 -1.05 5.11
N LEU A 24 -9.25 0.10 4.43
CA LEU A 24 -9.68 1.40 4.96
C LEU A 24 -11.20 1.49 5.06
N ILE A 25 -11.93 1.01 4.05
CA ILE A 25 -13.41 1.05 4.01
C ILE A 25 -14.02 0.05 4.99
N TRP A 26 -13.63 -1.23 4.88
CA TRP A 26 -14.27 -2.29 5.64
C TRP A 26 -13.91 -2.22 7.11
N GLN A 27 -12.76 -1.59 7.46
CA GLN A 27 -12.09 -1.60 8.77
C GLN A 27 -13.00 -2.21 9.83
N TYR A 28 -13.00 -3.55 9.89
CA TYR A 28 -13.88 -4.23 10.82
C TYR A 28 -13.51 -3.66 12.18
N GLU A 29 -14.51 -3.33 13.00
CA GLU A 29 -14.30 -2.91 14.37
C GLU A 29 -13.71 -4.12 15.11
N SER A 30 -12.43 -4.37 14.85
CA SER A 30 -11.64 -5.37 15.51
C SER A 30 -11.43 -4.76 16.87
N GLN A 31 -12.31 -5.12 17.79
CA GLN A 31 -11.99 -5.08 19.20
C GLN A 31 -10.80 -6.01 19.35
N GLU A 32 -9.60 -5.45 19.11
CA GLU A 32 -8.32 -6.11 19.28
C GLU A 32 -8.15 -6.19 20.80
N ASN A 33 -8.95 -7.04 21.43
CA ASN A 33 -8.74 -7.50 22.79
C ASN A 33 -7.48 -8.35 22.69
N TYR A 34 -6.32 -7.77 23.05
CA TYR A 34 -5.05 -8.48 23.20
C TYR A 34 -5.13 -9.43 24.41
N GLY A 35 -6.15 -10.28 24.45
CA GLY A 35 -6.31 -11.33 25.44
C GLY A 35 -5.15 -12.29 25.29
N ASP A 36 -4.29 -12.31 26.31
CA ASP A 36 -3.19 -13.24 26.59
C ASP A 36 -2.06 -13.39 25.54
N ASN A 37 -2.34 -13.39 24.23
CA ASN A 37 -1.34 -13.62 23.19
C ASN A 37 -0.64 -12.33 22.72
N LYS A 38 0.09 -11.67 23.63
CA LYS A 38 0.89 -10.46 23.32
C LYS A 38 2.01 -10.73 22.31
N GLN A 39 2.54 -11.95 22.27
CA GLN A 39 3.70 -12.31 21.45
C GLN A 39 3.37 -12.27 19.96
N VAL A 40 2.32 -12.95 19.51
CA VAL A 40 1.96 -13.01 18.07
C VAL A 40 1.65 -11.63 17.50
N VAL A 41 1.02 -10.77 18.29
CA VAL A 41 0.70 -9.41 17.83
C VAL A 41 1.92 -8.49 17.81
N CYS A 42 2.91 -8.74 18.68
CA CYS A 42 4.21 -8.08 18.62
C CYS A 42 4.93 -8.38 17.31
N TRP A 43 5.02 -9.65 16.92
CA TRP A 43 5.68 -10.06 15.67
C TRP A 43 4.98 -9.51 14.43
N LYS A 44 3.63 -9.60 14.37
CA LYS A 44 2.83 -9.03 13.26
C LYS A 44 3.12 -7.53 13.08
N ASN A 45 3.10 -6.77 14.17
CA ASN A 45 3.33 -5.33 14.13
C ASN A 45 4.80 -5.00 13.85
N ALA A 46 5.75 -5.80 14.36
CA ALA A 46 7.18 -5.63 14.10
C ALA A 46 7.53 -5.84 12.62
N CYS A 47 6.93 -6.85 11.97
CA CYS A 47 7.10 -7.06 10.53
C CYS A 47 6.66 -5.85 9.72
N VAL A 48 5.50 -5.26 10.02
CA VAL A 48 5.03 -4.06 9.31
C VAL A 48 5.87 -2.83 9.65
N SER A 49 6.29 -2.66 10.90
CA SER A 49 7.23 -1.59 11.28
C SER A 49 8.55 -1.70 10.50
N LEU A 50 9.08 -2.91 10.34
CA LEU A 50 10.28 -3.15 9.54
C LEU A 50 10.05 -2.80 8.08
N LEU A 51 8.92 -3.23 7.50
CA LEU A 51 8.55 -2.88 6.12
C LEU A 51 8.45 -1.36 5.92
N VAL A 52 7.90 -0.62 6.90
CA VAL A 52 7.86 0.85 6.88
C VAL A 52 9.28 1.42 6.85
N ILE A 53 10.17 0.95 7.72
CA ILE A 53 11.56 1.43 7.77
C ILE A 53 12.28 1.14 6.45
N VAL A 54 12.09 -0.05 5.87
CA VAL A 54 12.69 -0.42 4.57
C VAL A 54 12.14 0.45 3.44
N ALA A 55 10.82 0.64 3.38
CA ALA A 55 10.19 1.48 2.35
C ALA A 55 10.67 2.93 2.45
N LEU A 56 10.73 3.49 3.66
CA LEU A 56 11.25 4.84 3.89
C LEU A 56 12.75 4.94 3.59
N GLY A 57 13.56 4.00 4.05
CA GLY A 57 15.01 4.01 3.82
C GLY A 57 15.38 3.89 2.34
N THR A 58 14.72 2.99 1.61
CA THR A 58 14.90 2.86 0.16
C THR A 58 14.36 4.05 -0.61
N GLY A 59 13.26 4.67 -0.14
CA GLY A 59 12.68 5.89 -0.74
C GLY A 59 13.59 7.11 -0.55
N VAL A 60 14.11 7.31 0.66
CA VAL A 60 15.07 8.38 0.96
C VAL A 60 16.36 8.18 0.18
N TYR A 61 16.91 6.96 0.16
CA TYR A 61 18.14 6.68 -0.58
C TYR A 61 17.94 6.89 -2.09
N SER A 62 16.84 6.40 -2.67
CA SER A 62 16.52 6.67 -4.07
C SER A 62 16.32 8.16 -4.34
N SER A 63 15.80 8.91 -3.37
CA SER A 63 15.70 10.36 -3.44
C SER A 63 17.07 11.05 -3.53
N PHE A 64 18.10 10.55 -2.86
CA PHE A 64 19.46 11.09 -3.03
C PHE A 64 20.09 10.72 -4.39
N VAL A 65 19.55 9.70 -5.07
CA VAL A 65 19.92 9.27 -6.43
C VAL A 65 18.96 9.90 -7.49
N LEU A 66 18.28 11.01 -7.15
CA LEU A 66 17.26 11.66 -7.99
C LEU A 66 17.74 12.29 -9.29
N GLN A 67 19.04 12.34 -9.59
CA GLN A 67 19.52 12.96 -10.84
C GLN A 67 19.06 12.20 -12.11
N THR A 68 18.46 11.00 -12.00
CA THR A 68 18.14 10.12 -13.13
C THR A 68 16.73 9.49 -13.14
N GLN A 69 15.79 9.89 -12.27
CA GLN A 69 14.56 9.12 -12.03
C GLN A 69 13.28 9.62 -12.73
N LEU A 70 13.37 10.41 -13.80
CA LEU A 70 12.18 10.85 -14.55
C LEU A 70 11.33 9.67 -15.08
N HIS A 71 11.98 8.58 -15.51
CA HIS A 71 11.29 7.38 -16.00
C HIS A 71 10.42 6.68 -14.94
N ALA A 72 10.80 6.76 -13.67
CA ALA A 72 10.02 6.17 -12.59
C ALA A 72 8.72 6.94 -12.35
N PHE A 73 8.80 8.27 -12.44
CA PHE A 73 7.62 9.15 -12.35
C PHE A 73 6.73 9.03 -13.60
N GLU A 74 7.32 9.01 -14.79
CA GLU A 74 6.60 8.77 -16.05
C GLU A 74 5.88 7.41 -16.02
N TRP A 75 6.54 6.36 -15.56
CA TRP A 75 5.93 5.05 -15.37
C TRP A 75 4.75 5.10 -14.39
N LEU A 76 4.91 5.76 -13.24
CA LEU A 76 3.84 5.90 -12.26
C LEU A 76 2.63 6.63 -12.86
N PHE A 77 2.85 7.71 -13.59
CA PHE A 77 1.78 8.46 -14.26
C PHE A 77 1.08 7.63 -15.34
N ASN A 78 1.85 6.89 -16.14
CA ASN A 78 1.34 5.95 -17.14
C ASN A 78 0.48 4.84 -16.50
N LEU A 79 0.87 4.38 -15.31
CA LEU A 79 0.08 3.44 -14.53
C LEU A 79 -1.24 4.06 -14.05
N VAL A 80 -1.20 5.28 -13.49
CA VAL A 80 -2.42 5.99 -13.05
C VAL A 80 -3.37 6.29 -14.21
N THR A 81 -2.84 6.60 -15.40
CA THR A 81 -3.62 6.84 -16.62
C THR A 81 -4.06 5.55 -17.34
N LEU A 82 -3.86 4.38 -16.72
CA LEU A 82 -4.24 3.06 -17.23
C LEU A 82 -3.58 2.71 -18.58
N ASN A 83 -2.41 3.29 -18.87
CA ASN A 83 -1.61 2.98 -20.04
C ASN A 83 -0.19 2.51 -19.63
N PRO A 84 -0.07 1.31 -19.04
CA PRO A 84 1.19 0.87 -18.42
C PRO A 84 2.28 0.59 -19.47
N SER A 85 3.40 1.32 -19.36
CA SER A 85 4.59 1.12 -20.20
C SER A 85 5.70 0.40 -19.44
N LEU A 86 5.83 -0.92 -19.63
CA LEU A 86 6.84 -1.75 -18.93
C LEU A 86 8.29 -1.40 -19.31
N SER A 87 8.53 -0.84 -20.50
CA SER A 87 9.85 -0.40 -20.95
C SER A 87 10.47 0.66 -20.02
N LEU A 88 9.65 1.50 -19.39
CA LEU A 88 10.13 2.52 -18.45
C LEU A 88 10.67 1.89 -17.17
N ILE A 89 10.07 0.79 -16.69
CA ILE A 89 10.58 0.07 -15.51
C ILE A 89 11.92 -0.58 -15.81
N GLU A 90 12.11 -1.15 -17.00
CA GLU A 90 13.38 -1.80 -17.33
C GLU A 90 14.56 -0.84 -17.18
N ALA A 91 14.37 0.43 -17.56
CA ALA A 91 15.33 1.52 -17.39
C ALA A 91 15.48 2.04 -15.95
N THR A 92 14.58 1.70 -15.02
CA THR A 92 14.70 2.12 -13.62
C THR A 92 15.78 1.36 -12.86
N PRO A 93 16.50 2.02 -11.93
CA PRO A 93 17.51 1.36 -11.12
C PRO A 93 16.90 0.27 -10.24
N PHE A 94 17.67 -0.79 -9.99
CA PHE A 94 17.24 -1.93 -9.18
C PHE A 94 16.71 -1.52 -7.80
N LEU A 95 17.32 -0.51 -7.17
CA LEU A 95 16.88 -0.04 -5.86
C LEU A 95 15.46 0.56 -5.87
N PHE A 96 15.06 1.21 -6.97
CA PHE A 96 13.69 1.72 -7.11
C PHE A 96 12.69 0.57 -7.23
N LYS A 97 13.03 -0.49 -7.97
CA LYS A 97 12.24 -1.73 -8.05
C LYS A 97 12.04 -2.34 -6.65
N LEU A 98 13.09 -2.39 -5.82
CA LEU A 98 12.99 -2.84 -4.42
C LEU A 98 12.10 -1.92 -3.56
N HIS A 99 12.27 -0.60 -3.70
CA HIS A 99 11.41 0.37 -3.00
C HIS A 99 9.93 0.11 -3.33
N LEU A 100 9.59 0.00 -4.61
CA LEU A 100 8.23 -0.22 -5.07
C LEU A 100 7.65 -1.55 -4.57
N LEU A 101 8.43 -2.63 -4.59
CA LEU A 101 8.02 -3.92 -4.03
C LEU A 101 7.77 -3.85 -2.52
N SER A 102 8.63 -3.15 -1.78
CA SER A 102 8.45 -2.95 -0.34
C SER A 102 7.20 -2.10 -0.04
N LEU A 103 6.91 -1.09 -0.87
CA LEU A 103 5.74 -0.23 -0.74
C LEU A 103 4.44 -1.00 -1.04
N CYS A 104 4.41 -1.78 -2.12
CA CYS A 104 3.26 -2.62 -2.45
C CYS A 104 2.99 -3.66 -1.35
N SER A 105 4.05 -4.29 -0.83
CA SER A 105 3.94 -5.25 0.27
C SER A 105 3.39 -4.58 1.53
N LEU A 106 3.89 -3.38 1.86
CA LEU A 106 3.37 -2.58 2.96
C LEU A 106 1.88 -2.31 2.79
N PHE A 107 1.42 -1.85 1.63
CA PHE A 107 -0.01 -1.58 1.39
C PHE A 107 -0.90 -2.81 1.54
N ILE A 108 -0.41 -4.00 1.14
CA ILE A 108 -1.12 -5.26 1.32
C ILE A 108 -1.23 -5.62 2.81
N PHE A 109 -0.16 -5.49 3.59
CA PHE A 109 -0.16 -5.91 5.00
C PHE A 109 -0.75 -4.86 5.95
N LEU A 110 -0.68 -3.57 5.60
CA LEU A 110 -1.12 -2.46 6.44
C LEU A 110 -2.56 -2.61 6.98
N PRO A 111 -3.58 -2.95 6.17
CA PRO A 111 -4.97 -3.05 6.65
C PRO A 111 -5.19 -4.16 7.69
N PHE A 112 -4.27 -5.10 7.83
CA PHE A 112 -4.35 -6.20 8.79
C PHE A 112 -3.59 -5.93 10.09
N THR A 113 -3.15 -4.70 10.31
CA THR A 113 -2.41 -4.28 11.52
C THR A 113 -3.09 -3.11 12.23
N LYS A 114 -2.68 -2.86 13.48
CA LYS A 114 -3.16 -1.70 14.26
C LYS A 114 -2.91 -0.35 13.58
N TYR A 115 -1.96 -0.26 12.64
CA TYR A 115 -1.63 0.98 11.93
C TYR A 115 -2.76 1.48 11.04
N ILE A 116 -3.67 0.60 10.60
CA ILE A 116 -4.86 1.01 9.83
C ILE A 116 -5.78 1.93 10.63
N LYS A 117 -5.84 1.77 11.97
CA LYS A 117 -6.61 2.65 12.86
C LYS A 117 -5.99 4.04 12.95
N LEU A 118 -4.66 4.12 13.02
CA LEU A 118 -3.95 5.40 12.98
C LEU A 118 -4.17 6.10 11.63
N LEU A 119 -4.08 5.36 10.53
CA LEU A 119 -4.29 5.90 9.18
C LEU A 119 -5.74 6.36 9.00
N ASN A 120 -6.72 5.55 9.41
CA ASN A 120 -8.13 5.94 9.35
C ASN A 120 -8.41 7.17 10.21
N SER A 121 -7.81 7.28 11.40
CA SER A 121 -7.95 8.48 12.25
C SER A 121 -7.40 9.75 11.60
N PHE A 122 -6.45 9.66 10.67
CA PHE A 122 -5.92 10.81 9.95
C PHE A 122 -6.89 11.27 8.85
N PHE A 123 -7.51 10.34 8.13
CA PHE A 123 -8.41 10.66 7.02
C PHE A 123 -9.86 10.90 7.45
N MET A 124 -10.36 10.13 8.40
CA MET A 124 -11.71 10.21 8.92
C MET A 124 -11.72 11.05 10.19
N ASN A 125 -11.97 12.34 10.02
CA ASN A 125 -12.48 13.18 11.09
C ASN A 125 -13.83 12.59 11.56
N LYS A 126 -14.16 12.67 12.86
CA LYS A 126 -15.33 12.06 13.54
C LYS A 126 -16.73 12.50 13.06
N ARG A 127 -16.92 12.73 11.77
CA ARG A 127 -18.16 13.22 11.13
C ARG A 127 -18.68 12.30 10.01
N VAL A 128 -18.12 11.10 9.85
CA VAL A 128 -18.57 10.13 8.83
C VAL A 128 -19.39 8.98 9.43
N ASP A 129 -19.56 8.96 10.76
CA ASP A 129 -20.40 8.02 11.52
C ASP A 129 -21.90 8.11 11.16
N ALA A 130 -22.28 9.02 10.26
CA ALA A 130 -23.65 9.27 9.79
C ALA A 130 -23.92 8.81 8.35
N LEU A 131 -23.13 7.91 7.78
CA LEU A 131 -23.45 7.30 6.47
C LEU A 131 -23.88 5.81 6.59
N PRO A 132 -25.09 5.54 7.13
CA PRO A 132 -25.82 4.30 6.80
C PRO A 132 -26.30 4.28 5.32
N PHE A 133 -25.92 5.27 4.51
CA PHE A 133 -26.50 5.56 3.20
C PHE A 133 -26.08 4.57 2.08
N ILE A 134 -24.91 3.94 2.16
CA ILE A 134 -24.45 3.03 1.09
C ILE A 134 -25.13 1.65 1.18
N PHE A 135 -25.53 1.20 2.38
CA PHE A 135 -26.27 -0.05 2.55
C PHE A 135 -27.74 0.04 2.12
N LEU A 136 -28.34 1.24 2.16
CA LEU A 136 -29.73 1.47 1.75
C LEU A 136 -29.93 1.52 0.23
N LEU A 137 -28.90 1.87 -0.54
CA LEU A 137 -28.97 1.98 -2.01
C LEU A 137 -28.86 0.64 -2.76
N PHE A 138 -28.38 -0.43 -2.10
CA PHE A 138 -28.27 -1.77 -2.68
C PHE A 138 -29.39 -2.73 -2.26
N ASN A 139 -30.35 -2.27 -1.46
CA ASN A 139 -31.50 -3.06 -1.00
C ASN A 139 -32.83 -2.43 -1.42
N LEU A 140 -32.89 -1.90 -2.65
CA LEU A 140 -34.08 -1.32 -3.27
C LEU A 140 -34.20 -1.76 -4.73
#